data_AF-A0A7V8A9S1-F1
#
_entry.id   AF-A0A7V8A9S1-F1
#
_cell.length_a   1.000
_cell.length_b   1.000
_cell.length_c   1.000
_cell.angle_alpha   90.00
_cell.angle_beta   90.00
_cell.angle_gamma   90.00
#
_symmetry.space_group_name_H-M   'P 1'
#
loop_
_entity.id
_entity.type
_entity.pdbx_description
1 polymer ?
#
loop_
_entity_poly.entity_id
_entity_poly.type
_entity_poly.pdbx_seq_one_letter_code
_entity_poly.pdbx_strand_id
1 'polypeptide(L)'
;MHRGYPISQLAEKSNFLEVCYLLLKGNLPSETEFSEFSNLITRHTMLHAQFDRFFEGFRRDAHPMAVMVGAVGALSAFYHDSLDVDDPVQRVITQHRLIAKIPTIAARAYKYWIGQPFVSPRNDLDYASNFLRMCFAVPAEEYVVNPVL
;
A
#
# COMPACT_ATOMS: atom_id res chain seq x y z
N MET A 1 -15.50 -16.37 -7.22
CA MET A 1 -14.52 -16.36 -8.32
C MET A 1 -14.10 -14.92 -8.58
N HIS A 2 -12.81 -14.65 -8.81
CA HIS A 2 -12.32 -13.34 -9.25
C HIS A 2 -11.96 -13.42 -10.73
N ARG A 3 -12.69 -12.70 -11.59
CA ARG A 3 -12.49 -12.70 -13.05
C ARG A 3 -12.43 -14.11 -13.67
N GLY A 4 -13.23 -15.04 -13.14
CA GLY A 4 -13.28 -16.44 -13.61
C GLY A 4 -12.36 -17.42 -12.85
N TYR A 5 -11.45 -16.93 -12.00
CA TYR A 5 -10.55 -17.79 -11.22
C TYR A 5 -11.12 -18.10 -9.82
N PRO A 6 -11.03 -19.35 -9.33
CA PRO A 6 -11.37 -19.70 -7.95
C PRO A 6 -10.46 -18.99 -6.94
N ILE A 7 -11.02 -18.53 -5.81
CA ILE A 7 -10.26 -17.81 -4.77
C ILE A 7 -9.20 -18.70 -4.12
N SER A 8 -9.50 -19.98 -3.89
CA SER A 8 -8.56 -20.95 -3.32
C SER A 8 -7.32 -21.12 -4.18
N GLN A 9 -7.49 -21.18 -5.50
CA GLN A 9 -6.39 -21.28 -6.44
C GLN A 9 -5.51 -20.02 -6.43
N LEU A 10 -6.12 -18.84 -6.37
CA LEU A 10 -5.37 -17.59 -6.30
C LEU A 10 -4.61 -17.45 -4.98
N ALA A 11 -5.20 -17.88 -3.86
CA ALA A 11 -4.56 -17.83 -2.56
C ALA A 11 -3.36 -18.78 -2.44
N GLU A 12 -3.41 -19.96 -3.09
CA GLU A 12 -2.32 -20.95 -3.03
C GLU A 12 -1.20 -20.70 -4.05
N LYS A 13 -1.52 -20.11 -5.21
CA LYS A 13 -0.61 -20.10 -6.38
C LYS A 13 -0.27 -18.71 -6.91
N SER A 14 -0.84 -17.65 -6.35
CA SER A 14 -0.59 -16.28 -6.79
C SER A 14 -0.20 -15.40 -5.62
N ASN A 15 0.45 -14.28 -5.95
CA ASN A 15 0.77 -13.25 -4.98
C ASN A 15 -0.28 -12.11 -4.98
N PHE A 16 -0.23 -11.26 -3.97
CA PHE A 16 -1.19 -10.16 -3.82
C PHE A 16 -1.19 -9.21 -5.03
N LEU A 17 -0.02 -8.88 -5.59
CA LEU A 17 0.10 -7.95 -6.71
C LEU A 17 -0.44 -8.53 -8.03
N GLU A 18 -0.27 -9.83 -8.27
CA GLU A 18 -0.88 -10.54 -9.41
C GLU A 18 -2.40 -10.51 -9.31
N VAL A 19 -2.96 -10.72 -8.12
CA VAL A 19 -4.40 -10.63 -7.90
C VAL A 19 -4.90 -9.19 -8.08
N CYS A 20 -4.15 -8.18 -7.63
CA CYS A 20 -4.47 -6.78 -7.92
C CYS A 20 -4.47 -6.50 -9.42
N TYR A 21 -3.45 -6.95 -10.14
CA TYR A 21 -3.36 -6.81 -11.59
C TYR A 21 -4.56 -7.47 -12.28
N LEU A 22 -4.89 -8.71 -11.90
CA LEU A 22 -6.06 -9.45 -12.38
C LEU A 22 -7.36 -8.67 -12.20
N LEU A 23 -7.58 -8.07 -11.03
CA LEU A 23 -8.79 -7.31 -10.75
C LEU A 23 -8.88 -6.03 -11.60
N LEU A 24 -7.76 -5.34 -11.81
CA LEU A 24 -7.67 -4.09 -12.57
C LEU A 24 -7.78 -4.32 -14.09
N LYS A 25 -7.05 -5.31 -14.62
CA LYS A 25 -6.89 -5.54 -16.08
C LYS A 25 -7.78 -6.66 -16.62
N GLY A 26 -8.31 -7.51 -15.74
CA GLY A 26 -9.24 -8.59 -16.08
C GLY A 26 -8.60 -9.94 -16.36
N ASN A 27 -7.28 -10.00 -16.61
CA ASN A 27 -6.51 -11.21 -16.86
C ASN A 27 -5.25 -11.25 -15.98
N LEU A 28 -4.69 -12.45 -15.77
CA LEU A 28 -3.41 -12.60 -15.07
C LEU A 28 -2.28 -11.98 -15.91
N PRO A 29 -1.28 -11.33 -15.27
CA PRO A 29 -0.17 -10.72 -15.97
C PRO A 29 0.78 -11.77 -16.56
N SER A 30 1.43 -11.44 -17.67
CA SER A 30 2.67 -12.09 -18.08
C SER A 30 3.84 -11.69 -17.16
N GLU A 31 4.96 -12.42 -17.23
CA GLU A 31 6.14 -12.15 -16.40
C GLU A 31 6.67 -10.72 -16.56
N THR A 32 6.67 -10.20 -17.80
CA THR A 32 7.10 -8.82 -18.09
C THR A 32 6.14 -7.79 -17.52
N GLU A 33 4.83 -7.98 -17.72
CA GLU A 33 3.80 -7.08 -17.17
C GLU A 33 3.80 -7.08 -15.64
N PHE A 34 4.03 -8.24 -15.03
CA PHE A 34 4.12 -8.36 -13.58
C PHE A 34 5.33 -7.62 -13.03
N SER A 35 6.50 -7.78 -13.67
CA SER A 35 7.73 -7.08 -13.26
C SER A 35 7.58 -5.56 -13.37
N GLU A 36 6.97 -5.07 -14.46
CA GLU A 36 6.69 -3.64 -14.63
C GLU A 36 5.72 -3.11 -13.57
N PHE A 37 4.63 -3.84 -13.33
CA PHE A 37 3.63 -3.48 -12.33
C PHE A 37 4.22 -3.48 -10.91
N SER A 38 4.97 -4.51 -10.55
CA SER A 38 5.64 -4.62 -9.24
C SER A 38 6.64 -3.47 -9.04
N ASN A 39 7.46 -3.16 -10.04
CA ASN A 39 8.38 -2.03 -10.00
C ASN A 39 7.66 -0.68 -9.87
N LEU A 40 6.54 -0.52 -10.57
CA LEU A 40 5.73 0.70 -10.47
C LEU A 40 5.20 0.88 -9.03
N ILE A 41 4.64 -0.17 -8.44
CA ILE A 41 4.06 -0.12 -7.09
C ILE A 41 5.15 0.12 -6.04
N THR A 42 6.24 -0.65 -6.06
CA THR A 42 7.34 -0.53 -5.08
C THR A 42 7.93 0.89 -5.05
N ARG A 43 8.06 1.53 -6.22
CA ARG A 43 8.60 2.90 -6.34
C ARG A 43 7.65 4.01 -5.89
N HIS A 44 6.36 3.72 -5.68
CA HIS A 44 5.35 4.70 -5.24
C HIS A 44 4.91 4.53 -3.78
N THR A 45 5.57 3.67 -3.01
CA THR A 45 5.22 3.35 -1.61
C THR A 45 5.43 4.51 -0.62
N MET A 46 6.39 5.39 -0.89
CA MET A 46 6.70 6.52 0.00
C MET A 46 5.59 7.58 0.02
N LEU A 47 5.35 8.15 1.18
CA LEU A 47 4.48 9.30 1.38
C LEU A 47 5.33 10.57 1.48
N HIS A 48 4.75 11.71 1.14
CA HIS A 48 5.40 13.00 1.32
C HIS A 48 5.71 13.22 2.81
N ALA A 49 6.90 13.74 3.15
CA ALA A 49 7.34 13.85 4.56
C ALA A 49 6.39 14.70 5.42
N GLN A 50 5.78 15.75 4.84
CA GLN A 50 4.78 16.57 5.53
C GLN A 50 3.54 15.78 5.99
N PHE A 51 3.27 14.64 5.34
CA PHE A 51 2.14 13.77 5.67
C PHE A 51 2.31 13.10 7.03
N ASP A 52 3.53 13.00 7.57
CA ASP A 52 3.76 12.48 8.93
C ASP A 52 3.08 13.34 9.99
N ARG A 53 3.16 14.67 9.84
CA ARG A 53 2.53 15.64 10.74
C ARG A 53 1.00 15.58 10.72
N PHE A 54 0.42 15.08 9.62
CA PHE A 54 -1.03 14.92 9.53
C PHE A 54 -1.56 13.89 10.53
N PHE A 55 -0.79 12.81 10.78
CA PHE A 55 -1.18 11.79 11.76
C PHE A 55 -1.19 12.35 13.19
N GLU A 56 -0.30 13.28 13.52
CA GLU A 56 -0.22 13.94 14.83
C GLU A 56 -1.45 14.83 15.13
N GLY A 57 -2.23 15.19 14.10
CA GLY A 57 -3.49 15.93 14.28
C GLY A 57 -4.63 15.09 14.88
N PHE A 58 -4.53 13.76 14.84
CA PHE A 58 -5.52 12.88 15.48
C PHE A 58 -5.18 12.67 16.95
N ARG A 59 -6.19 12.42 17.79
CA ARG A 59 -5.94 11.88 19.13
C ARG A 59 -5.34 10.47 19.01
N ARG A 60 -4.48 10.07 19.95
CA ARG A 60 -3.88 8.72 19.95
C ARG A 60 -4.89 7.59 20.13
N ASP A 61 -6.02 7.86 20.77
CA ASP A 61 -7.13 6.93 20.95
C ASP A 61 -8.15 6.95 19.79
N ALA A 62 -7.86 7.67 18.71
CA ALA A 62 -8.71 7.68 17.54
C ALA A 62 -8.81 6.29 16.92
N HIS A 63 -10.02 5.91 16.49
CA HIS A 63 -10.25 4.64 15.84
C HIS A 63 -9.41 4.55 14.54
N PRO A 64 -8.65 3.47 14.29
CA PRO A 64 -7.75 3.38 13.14
C PRO A 64 -8.42 3.65 11.79
N MET A 65 -9.67 3.20 11.61
CA MET A 65 -10.45 3.52 10.39
C MET A 65 -10.70 5.02 10.20
N ALA A 66 -10.90 5.80 11.26
CA ALA A 66 -11.08 7.24 11.15
C ALA A 66 -9.79 7.92 10.66
N VAL A 67 -8.65 7.49 11.18
CA VAL A 67 -7.32 7.95 10.73
C VAL A 67 -7.10 7.57 9.26
N MET A 68 -7.42 6.32 8.87
CA MET A 68 -7.30 5.86 7.49
C MET A 68 -8.15 6.69 6.52
N VAL A 69 -9.43 6.91 6.84
CA VAL A 69 -10.33 7.71 6.00
C VAL A 69 -9.83 9.14 5.87
N GLY A 70 -9.43 9.77 6.99
CA GLY A 70 -8.88 11.13 6.97
C GLY A 70 -7.57 11.23 6.17
N ALA A 71 -6.67 10.26 6.32
CA ALA A 71 -5.41 10.21 5.60
C ALA A 71 -5.60 10.02 4.09
N VAL A 72 -6.44 9.07 3.67
CA VAL A 72 -6.75 8.87 2.26
C VAL A 72 -7.44 10.10 1.66
N GLY A 73 -8.33 10.75 2.40
CA GLY A 73 -8.90 12.04 2.01
C GLY A 73 -7.84 13.12 1.83
N ALA A 74 -6.90 13.24 2.78
CA ALA A 74 -5.82 14.22 2.71
C ALA A 74 -4.86 13.97 1.53
N LEU A 75 -4.68 12.73 1.08
CA LEU A 75 -3.87 12.44 -0.13
C LEU A 75 -4.38 13.18 -1.37
N SER A 76 -5.69 13.42 -1.49
CA SER A 76 -6.25 14.16 -2.63
C SER A 76 -5.66 15.58 -2.75
N ALA A 77 -5.28 16.22 -1.63
CA ALA A 77 -4.65 17.53 -1.63
C ALA A 77 -3.21 17.51 -2.14
N PHE A 78 -2.51 16.38 -2.02
CA PHE A 78 -1.14 16.20 -2.53
C PHE A 78 -1.11 15.82 -4.03
N TYR A 79 -2.21 15.29 -4.55
CA TYR A 79 -2.32 14.78 -5.91
C TYR A 79 -3.45 15.47 -6.68
N HIS A 80 -3.47 16.80 -6.62
CA HIS A 80 -4.45 17.62 -7.35
C HIS A 80 -4.26 17.57 -8.88
N ASP A 81 -3.16 16.98 -9.35
CA ASP A 81 -2.81 16.73 -10.75
C ASP A 81 -3.57 15.54 -11.37
N SER A 82 -4.25 14.72 -10.56
CA SER A 82 -4.87 13.47 -10.99
C SER A 82 -6.29 13.28 -10.42
N LEU A 83 -7.11 14.34 -10.46
CA LEU A 83 -8.47 14.35 -9.93
C LEU A 83 -9.57 14.21 -11.01
N ASP A 84 -9.20 14.23 -12.30
CA ASP A 84 -10.16 14.03 -13.38
C ASP A 84 -10.53 12.54 -13.47
N VAL A 85 -11.80 12.24 -13.22
CA VAL A 85 -12.35 10.89 -13.24
C VAL A 85 -12.67 10.41 -14.66
N ASP A 86 -12.80 11.32 -15.62
CA ASP A 86 -13.10 11.01 -17.01
C ASP A 86 -11.82 10.70 -17.80
N ASP A 87 -10.67 11.20 -17.33
CA ASP A 87 -9.36 10.90 -17.91
C ASP A 87 -8.91 9.46 -17.56
N PRO A 88 -8.79 8.54 -18.56
CA PRO A 88 -8.34 7.18 -18.32
C PRO A 88 -6.91 7.10 -17.76
N VAL A 89 -6.02 8.03 -18.11
CA VAL A 89 -4.63 8.03 -17.65
C VAL A 89 -4.56 8.41 -16.17
N GLN A 90 -5.27 9.47 -15.76
CA GLN A 90 -5.32 9.88 -14.37
C GLN A 90 -5.93 8.81 -13.47
N ARG A 91 -6.99 8.12 -13.93
CA ARG A 91 -7.55 6.97 -13.20
C ARG A 91 -6.52 5.87 -12.94
N VAL A 92 -5.75 5.49 -13.97
CA VAL A 92 -4.72 4.46 -13.85
C VAL A 92 -3.61 4.90 -12.89
N ILE A 93 -3.15 6.15 -12.98
CA ILE A 93 -2.15 6.71 -12.06
C ILE A 93 -2.67 6.68 -10.62
N THR A 94 -3.90 7.12 -10.38
CA THR A 94 -4.52 7.15 -9.05
C THR A 94 -4.70 5.75 -8.48
N GLN A 95 -5.12 4.76 -9.29
CA GLN A 95 -5.20 3.35 -8.88
C GLN A 95 -3.85 2.82 -8.38
N HIS A 96 -2.78 3.03 -9.16
CA HIS A 96 -1.44 2.58 -8.79
C HIS A 96 -0.92 3.28 -7.53
N ARG A 97 -1.09 4.61 -7.44
CA ARG A 97 -0.68 5.40 -6.26
C ARG A 97 -1.41 4.92 -5.00
N LEU A 98 -2.71 4.64 -5.07
CA LEU A 98 -3.47 4.16 -3.93
C LEU A 98 -3.01 2.77 -3.48
N ILE A 99 -2.86 1.81 -4.40
CA ILE A 99 -2.37 0.47 -4.06
C ILE A 99 -0.98 0.55 -3.40
N ALA A 100 -0.08 1.38 -3.92
CA ALA A 100 1.26 1.50 -3.37
C ALA A 100 1.29 2.16 -1.97
N LYS A 101 0.40 3.13 -1.70
CA LYS A 101 0.49 3.99 -0.51
C LYS A 101 -0.37 3.52 0.67
N ILE A 102 -1.45 2.79 0.40
CA ILE A 102 -2.35 2.28 1.46
C ILE A 102 -1.59 1.48 2.54
N PRO A 103 -0.66 0.56 2.20
CA PRO A 103 0.12 -0.16 3.22
C PRO A 103 0.93 0.76 4.13
N THR A 104 1.56 1.79 3.55
CA THR A 104 2.35 2.78 4.30
C THR A 104 1.44 3.59 5.23
N ILE A 105 0.24 3.99 4.78
CA ILE A 105 -0.73 4.71 5.61
C ILE A 105 -1.23 3.81 6.75
N ALA A 106 -1.59 2.56 6.44
CA ALA A 106 -2.08 1.60 7.43
C ALA A 106 -1.02 1.30 8.50
N ALA A 107 0.22 1.06 8.09
CA ALA A 107 1.32 0.83 9.02
C ALA A 107 1.60 2.03 9.90
N ARG A 108 1.57 3.26 9.34
CA ARG A 108 1.70 4.50 10.12
C ARG A 108 0.56 4.71 11.09
N ALA A 109 -0.69 4.44 10.68
CA ALA A 109 -1.85 4.52 11.55
C ALA A 109 -1.71 3.54 12.74
N TYR A 110 -1.23 2.33 12.49
CA TYR A 110 -0.94 1.34 13.53
C TYR A 110 0.18 1.80 14.47
N LYS A 111 1.34 2.24 13.92
CA LYS A 111 2.47 2.77 14.70
C LYS A 111 2.07 3.98 15.55
N TYR A 112 1.24 4.86 14.99
CA TYR A 112 0.70 6.03 15.70
C TYR A 112 -0.15 5.62 16.90
N TRP A 113 -1.04 4.65 16.71
CA TRP A 113 -1.93 4.14 17.76
C TRP A 113 -1.14 3.51 18.92
N ILE A 114 -0.10 2.72 18.63
CA ILE A 114 0.76 2.12 19.68
C ILE A 114 1.84 3.08 20.21
N GLY A 115 1.96 4.29 19.66
CA GLY A 115 2.93 5.31 20.09
C GLY A 115 4.38 5.03 19.70
N GLN A 116 4.61 4.26 18.63
CA GLN A 116 5.94 3.94 18.11
C GLN A 116 6.32 4.83 16.92
N PRO A 117 7.62 5.01 16.63
CA PRO A 117 8.06 5.76 15.47
C PRO A 117 7.66 5.09 14.16
N PHE A 118 7.46 5.90 13.12
CA PHE A 118 7.15 5.41 11.78
C PHE A 118 8.36 4.73 11.14
N VAL A 119 8.08 3.67 10.39
CA VAL A 119 9.07 2.90 9.65
C VAL A 119 8.87 3.16 8.16
N SER A 120 9.92 3.58 7.47
CA SER A 120 9.89 3.81 6.02
C SER A 120 9.80 2.50 5.23
N PRO A 121 9.11 2.48 4.08
CA PRO A 121 9.08 1.31 3.19
C PRO A 121 10.46 0.99 2.64
N ARG A 122 10.66 -0.28 2.28
CA ARG A 122 11.89 -0.82 1.68
C ARG A 122 11.58 -1.40 0.30
N ASN A 123 12.35 -1.01 -0.70
CA ASN A 123 12.13 -1.43 -2.10
C ASN A 123 12.68 -2.83 -2.40
N ASP A 124 13.51 -3.38 -1.52
CA ASP A 124 14.07 -4.72 -1.60
C ASP A 124 13.15 -5.81 -1.04
N LEU A 125 11.98 -5.42 -0.50
CA LEU A 125 10.96 -6.33 0.04
C LEU A 125 9.75 -6.38 -0.89
N ASP A 126 9.10 -7.54 -0.96
CA ASP A 126 7.81 -7.69 -1.63
C ASP A 126 6.69 -6.98 -0.85
N TYR A 127 5.51 -6.88 -1.47
CA TYR A 127 4.40 -6.10 -0.96
C TYR A 127 3.96 -6.51 0.46
N ALA A 128 3.85 -7.81 0.74
CA ALA A 128 3.39 -8.32 2.03
C ALA A 128 4.49 -8.16 3.09
N SER A 129 5.72 -8.57 2.77
CA SER A 129 6.87 -8.43 3.67
C SER A 129 7.15 -6.97 4.05
N ASN A 130 7.05 -6.06 3.09
CA ASN A 130 7.24 -4.64 3.33
C ASN A 130 6.17 -4.08 4.29
N PHE A 131 4.90 -4.48 4.11
CA PHE A 131 3.82 -4.08 5.00
C PHE A 131 4.06 -4.57 6.44
N LEU A 132 4.41 -5.85 6.61
CA LEU A 132 4.69 -6.43 7.93
C LEU A 132 5.87 -5.75 8.61
N ARG A 133 6.95 -5.49 7.86
CA ARG A 133 8.09 -4.74 8.38
C ARG A 133 7.66 -3.35 8.85
N MET A 134 6.87 -2.62 8.07
CA MET A 134 6.44 -1.28 8.49
C MET A 134 5.55 -1.31 9.75
N CYS A 135 4.76 -2.37 9.94
CA CYS A 135 3.93 -2.54 11.14
C CYS A 135 4.74 -2.92 12.38
N PHE A 136 5.70 -3.84 12.26
CA PHE A 136 6.30 -4.52 13.41
C PHE A 136 7.76 -4.18 13.69
N ALA A 137 8.51 -3.69 12.71
CA ALA A 137 9.90 -3.29 12.96
C ALA A 137 9.98 -2.16 13.99
N VAL A 138 10.99 -2.20 14.85
CA VAL A 138 11.32 -1.12 15.79
C VAL A 138 12.77 -0.67 15.53
N PRO A 139 13.14 0.58 15.83
CA PRO A 139 14.51 1.06 15.59
C PRO A 139 15.58 0.35 16.43
N ALA A 140 15.18 -0.36 17.48
CA ALA A 140 16.09 -0.98 18.44
C ALA A 140 16.68 -2.32 17.97
N GLU A 141 16.14 -2.94 16.91
CA GLU A 141 16.60 -4.24 16.42
C GLU A 141 16.27 -4.43 14.93
N GLU A 142 16.97 -5.38 14.30
CA GLU A 142 16.70 -5.75 12.92
C GLU A 142 15.45 -6.62 12.82
N TYR A 143 14.51 -6.23 11.97
CA TYR A 143 13.30 -7.00 11.72
C TYR A 143 13.54 -8.03 10.61
N VAL A 144 13.43 -9.31 10.96
CA VAL A 144 13.49 -10.43 10.02
C VAL A 144 12.05 -10.86 9.69
N VAL A 145 11.69 -10.75 8.41
CA VAL A 145 10.37 -11.19 7.92
C VAL A 145 10.30 -12.71 7.97
N ASN A 146 9.15 -13.26 8.40
CA ASN A 146 8.94 -14.70 8.41
C ASN A 146 8.90 -15.25 6.97
N PRO A 147 9.74 -16.25 6.61
CA PRO A 147 9.83 -16.78 5.24
C PRO A 147 8.64 -17.66 4.80
N VAL A 148 7.66 -17.93 5.68
CA VAL A 148 6.51 -18.81 5.39
C VAL A 148 5.35 -18.08 4.69
N LEU A 149 5.55 -16.84 4.23
CA LEU A 149 4.55 -16.03 3.52
C LEU A 149 4.61 -16.19 2.01
#